data_AF-C5BU84-F1
#
_entry.id   AF-C5BU84-F1
#
_cell.length_a   1.000
_cell.length_b   1.000
_cell.length_c   1.000
_cell.angle_alpha   90.00
_cell.angle_beta   90.00
_cell.angle_gamma   90.00
#
_symmetry.space_group_name_H-M   'P 1'
#
loop_
_entity.id
_entity.type
_entity.pdbx_description
1 polymer ?
#
loop_
_entity_poly.entity_id
_entity_poly.type
_entity_poly.pdbx_seq_one_letter_code
_entity_poly.pdbx_strand_id
1 'polypeptide(L)'
;MELSSLTAVSPIDGRYGSKTDTLREMFSEYGLIRSRVEVEVRWLQCLAAHPAINEITNLSAAANSLLDDLVSNFNVADAQAIKDIERTTNHDVKAVEYFIKSKFKGNAELEAVSEFVHFACTSEDINNLSHGLMLKGGRDQVLLPEIDAIIASITTLAEKYAAVPMLSRTHGQTASPTTVGKELANVAYRMQRQRNQIASVPLLGKINGAVGNYNAHLSAYPEVDWQSNAASFVESLGLQWNPYTTQIEPHDYMAELFDGIARFNTILLDFDRDVWGYISLGYFKQKAIAGEVGSSTMPHKVNPIDFENSEGNLGLANAMFGHLAAKLPVSRWQRDLTDSTVLRNMGVGFGYSMIAYASTLKGISKLEINEQALGADLNNSWEVMAEPIQTVMRRYAIEGAYEKLKELTRGQSINQQVMQDFVESLEIPADAKAHLKAMTPASYIGNAVAQAEAIKTTK
;
A
#
# COMPACT_ATOMS: atom_id res chain seq x y z
N MET A 1 9.96 6.61 33.23
CA MET A 1 10.16 5.34 32.49
C MET A 1 10.79 5.73 31.17
N GLU A 2 11.90 5.11 30.80
CA GLU A 2 12.55 5.38 29.50
C GLU A 2 11.78 4.70 28.36
N LEU A 3 11.92 5.23 27.14
CA LEU A 3 11.31 4.64 25.94
C LEU A 3 11.99 3.30 25.59
N SER A 4 11.17 2.28 25.36
CA SER A 4 11.54 0.94 24.91
C SER A 4 10.35 0.34 24.16
N SER A 5 10.52 -0.79 23.48
CA SER A 5 9.38 -1.47 22.83
C SER A 5 8.28 -1.92 23.80
N LEU A 6 8.59 -2.10 25.08
CA LEU A 6 7.60 -2.46 26.12
C LEU A 6 6.88 -1.23 26.70
N THR A 7 7.50 -0.05 26.62
CA THR A 7 7.01 1.19 27.23
C THR A 7 6.52 2.21 26.22
N ALA A 8 6.64 1.91 24.92
CA ALA A 8 6.11 2.72 23.83
C ALA A 8 4.58 2.81 23.91
N VAL A 9 4.06 4.03 23.75
CA VAL A 9 2.61 4.30 23.76
C VAL A 9 1.96 3.75 22.48
N SER A 10 2.57 4.01 21.33
CA SER A 10 2.12 3.45 20.06
C SER A 10 2.59 2.01 19.91
N PRO A 11 1.73 1.07 19.49
CA PRO A 11 2.14 -0.30 19.23
C PRO A 11 3.03 -0.41 17.98
N ILE A 12 3.05 0.60 17.11
CA ILE A 12 3.93 0.66 15.92
C ILE A 12 5.40 0.62 16.34
N ASP A 13 5.77 1.33 17.40
CA ASP A 13 7.15 1.35 17.93
C ASP A 13 7.34 0.33 19.06
N GLY A 14 6.24 -0.21 19.59
CA GLY A 14 6.22 -1.16 20.68
C GLY A 14 6.11 -2.61 20.22
N ARG A 15 4.93 -3.20 20.47
CA ARG A 15 4.60 -4.61 20.17
C ARG A 15 4.94 -5.01 18.73
N TYR A 16 4.78 -4.10 17.78
CA TYR A 16 5.00 -4.36 16.36
C TYR A 16 6.25 -3.67 15.80
N GLY A 17 7.14 -3.14 16.66
CA GLY A 17 8.32 -2.39 16.25
C GLY A 17 9.31 -3.14 15.35
N SER A 18 9.26 -4.47 15.33
CA SER A 18 10.05 -5.32 14.42
C SER A 18 9.40 -5.54 13.05
N LYS A 19 8.19 -5.04 12.83
CA LYS A 19 7.47 -5.06 11.54
C LYS A 19 7.53 -3.73 10.81
N THR A 20 8.12 -2.71 11.44
CA THR A 20 8.11 -1.32 11.01
C THR A 20 9.52 -0.71 11.12
N ASP A 21 10.55 -1.52 11.34
CA ASP A 21 11.93 -1.09 11.51
C ASP A 21 12.47 -0.39 10.25
N THR A 22 12.14 -0.91 9.07
CA THR A 22 12.46 -0.31 7.76
C THR A 22 11.91 1.10 7.59
N LEU A 23 10.83 1.45 8.30
CA LEU A 23 10.24 2.79 8.26
C LEU A 23 10.99 3.81 9.12
N ARG A 24 11.85 3.37 10.05
CA ARG A 24 12.57 4.26 10.97
C ARG A 24 13.56 5.16 10.24
N GLU A 25 14.23 4.65 9.22
CA GLU A 25 15.17 5.46 8.43
C GLU A 25 14.47 6.47 7.51
N MET A 26 13.18 6.26 7.24
CA MET A 26 12.40 7.09 6.33
C MET A 26 11.56 8.12 7.08
N PHE A 27 10.67 7.68 7.97
CA PHE A 27 9.58 8.52 8.50
C PHE A 27 9.78 8.99 9.94
N SER A 28 10.85 8.56 10.62
CA SER A 28 11.15 9.07 11.96
C SER A 28 11.74 10.48 11.90
N GLU A 29 11.93 11.10 13.07
CA GLU A 29 12.69 12.36 13.19
C GLU A 29 14.10 12.22 12.59
N TYR A 30 14.75 11.07 12.79
CA TYR A 30 16.06 10.79 12.17
C TYR A 30 15.96 10.79 10.64
N GLY A 31 14.93 10.14 10.07
CA GLY A 31 14.72 10.10 8.62
C GLY A 31 14.43 11.48 8.00
N LEU A 32 13.63 12.30 8.71
CA LEU A 32 13.40 13.69 8.33
C LEU A 32 14.68 14.51 8.35
N ILE A 33 15.47 14.42 9.42
CA ILE A 33 16.74 15.16 9.54
C ILE A 33 17.74 14.70 8.47
N ARG A 34 17.87 13.39 8.24
CA ARG A 34 18.72 12.82 7.19
C ARG A 34 18.37 13.38 5.81
N SER A 35 17.08 13.40 5.48
CA SER A 35 16.59 13.93 4.20
C SER A 35 16.83 15.43 4.08
N ARG A 36 16.69 16.20 5.16
CA ARG A 36 17.01 17.64 5.18
C ARG A 36 18.49 17.90 4.92
N VAL A 37 19.37 17.10 5.55
CA VAL A 37 20.82 17.18 5.31
C VAL A 37 21.14 16.88 3.85
N GLU A 38 20.53 15.85 3.27
CA GLU A 38 20.68 15.54 1.85
C GLU A 38 20.30 16.73 0.97
N VAL A 39 19.09 17.29 1.14
CA VAL A 39 18.61 18.41 0.33
C VAL A 39 19.52 19.64 0.45
N GLU A 40 19.93 20.02 1.66
CA GLU A 40 20.83 21.17 1.88
C GLU A 40 22.19 20.97 1.22
N VAL A 41 22.78 19.78 1.37
CA VAL A 41 24.05 19.44 0.73
C VAL A 41 23.94 19.48 -0.78
N ARG A 42 22.89 18.87 -1.34
CA ARG A 42 22.66 18.88 -2.79
C ARG A 42 22.41 20.29 -3.31
N TRP A 43 21.74 21.14 -2.54
CA TRP A 43 21.49 22.53 -2.92
C TRP A 43 22.79 23.33 -3.01
N LEU A 44 23.68 23.19 -2.02
CA LEU A 44 25.00 23.82 -2.07
C LEU A 44 25.81 23.36 -3.29
N GLN A 45 25.81 22.05 -3.58
CA GLN A 45 26.48 21.50 -4.76
C GLN A 45 25.87 22.04 -6.07
N CYS A 46 24.55 22.18 -6.13
CA CYS A 46 23.83 22.76 -7.26
C CYS A 46 24.25 24.22 -7.51
N LEU A 47 24.29 25.04 -6.46
CA LEU A 47 24.74 26.43 -6.55
C LEU A 47 26.20 26.53 -6.99
N ALA A 48 27.08 25.70 -6.43
CA ALA A 48 28.48 25.68 -6.81
C ALA A 48 28.74 25.28 -8.26
N ALA A 49 27.89 24.42 -8.81
CA ALA A 49 27.96 23.97 -10.19
C ALA A 49 27.37 24.98 -11.20
N HIS A 50 26.66 26.01 -10.72
CA HIS A 50 25.93 26.93 -11.58
C HIS A 50 26.87 27.99 -12.18
N PRO A 51 27.02 28.07 -13.52
CA PRO A 51 28.06 28.88 -14.16
C PRO A 51 27.89 30.40 -14.00
N ALA A 52 26.69 30.85 -13.63
CA ALA A 52 26.42 32.27 -13.40
C ALA A 52 26.54 32.73 -11.93
N ILE A 53 26.83 31.81 -11.00
CA ILE A 53 27.04 32.13 -9.58
C ILE A 53 28.55 32.08 -9.33
N ASN A 54 29.21 33.24 -9.32
CA ASN A 54 30.68 33.31 -9.35
C ASN A 54 31.31 33.33 -7.95
N GLU A 55 30.52 33.70 -6.94
CA GLU A 55 30.91 33.80 -5.54
C GLU A 55 31.16 32.44 -4.89
N ILE A 56 30.55 31.38 -5.45
CA ILE A 56 30.86 29.99 -5.13
C ILE A 56 31.51 29.34 -6.34
N THR A 57 32.82 29.11 -6.28
CA THR A 57 33.52 28.39 -7.35
C THR A 57 33.13 26.92 -7.36
N ASN A 58 33.20 26.29 -8.54
CA ASN A 58 33.07 24.84 -8.67
C ASN A 58 33.91 24.12 -7.61
N LEU A 59 33.23 23.34 -6.76
CA LEU A 59 33.87 22.62 -5.67
C LEU A 59 34.83 21.54 -6.21
N SER A 60 35.98 21.41 -5.56
CA SER A 60 36.94 20.36 -5.84
C SER A 60 36.34 18.97 -5.61
N ALA A 61 36.97 17.95 -6.18
CA ALA A 61 36.57 16.56 -5.95
C ALA A 61 36.65 16.18 -4.45
N ALA A 62 37.61 16.75 -3.71
CA ALA A 62 37.75 16.50 -2.28
C ALA A 62 36.63 17.15 -1.45
N ALA A 63 36.23 18.38 -1.78
CA ALA A 63 35.09 19.04 -1.15
C ALA A 63 33.77 18.32 -1.45
N ASN A 64 33.54 17.93 -2.71
CA ASN A 64 32.38 17.13 -3.08
C ASN A 64 32.35 15.77 -2.37
N SER A 65 33.48 15.08 -2.27
CA SER A 65 33.55 13.80 -1.53
C SER A 65 33.16 13.97 -0.06
N LEU A 66 33.60 15.06 0.60
CA LEU A 66 33.22 15.33 1.99
C LEU A 66 31.71 15.57 2.13
N LEU A 67 31.13 16.34 1.21
CA LEU A 67 29.69 16.59 1.17
C LEU A 67 28.89 15.30 0.91
N ASP A 68 29.33 14.48 -0.03
CA ASP A 68 28.73 13.18 -0.32
C ASP A 68 28.80 12.25 0.89
N ASP A 69 29.93 12.23 1.60
CA ASP A 69 30.12 11.46 2.82
C ASP A 69 29.18 11.91 3.95
N LEU A 70 28.85 13.20 4.06
CA LEU A 70 27.86 13.70 5.03
C LEU A 70 26.46 13.14 4.77
N VAL A 71 26.12 12.84 3.52
CA VAL A 71 24.84 12.25 3.14
C VAL A 71 24.87 10.74 3.30
N SER A 72 25.89 10.07 2.76
CA SER A 72 25.96 8.60 2.72
C SER A 72 26.24 7.98 4.09
N ASN A 73 26.95 8.68 4.98
CA ASN A 73 27.33 8.17 6.30
C ASN A 73 26.61 8.89 7.46
N PHE A 74 25.53 9.62 7.16
CA PHE A 74 24.70 10.28 8.17
C PHE A 74 24.16 9.27 9.20
N ASN A 75 24.39 9.50 10.48
CA ASN A 75 24.06 8.54 11.54
C ASN A 75 23.30 9.17 12.72
N VAL A 76 22.91 8.34 13.69
CA VAL A 76 22.10 8.78 14.84
C VAL A 76 22.82 9.82 15.71
N ALA A 77 24.16 9.75 15.82
CA ALA A 77 24.92 10.73 16.58
C ALA A 77 24.89 12.12 15.90
N ASP A 78 24.93 12.14 14.57
CA ASP A 78 24.77 13.39 13.80
C ASP A 78 23.36 13.98 13.97
N ALA A 79 22.31 13.16 13.90
CA ALA A 79 20.96 13.61 14.17
C ALA A 79 20.80 14.14 15.62
N GLN A 80 21.41 13.48 16.60
CA GLN A 80 21.41 13.95 17.98
C GLN A 80 22.13 15.31 18.12
N ALA A 81 23.27 15.50 17.43
CA ALA A 81 23.97 16.77 17.42
C ALA A 81 23.10 17.91 16.85
N ILE A 82 22.29 17.62 15.82
CA ILE A 82 21.30 18.58 15.28
C ILE A 82 20.23 18.90 16.34
N LYS A 83 19.68 17.89 17.04
CA LYS A 83 18.72 18.15 18.14
C LYS A 83 19.34 18.96 19.28
N ASP A 84 20.62 18.77 19.58
CA ASP A 84 21.31 19.55 20.60
C ASP A 84 21.47 21.02 20.19
N ILE A 85 21.75 21.30 18.90
CA ILE A 85 21.76 22.67 18.35
C ILE A 85 20.34 23.27 18.37
N GLU A 86 19.32 22.48 18.02
CA GLU A 86 17.92 22.90 18.01
C GLU A 86 17.45 23.39 19.39
N ARG A 87 17.94 22.81 20.49
CA ARG A 87 17.60 23.30 21.84
C ARG A 87 17.96 24.77 22.06
N THR A 88 18.96 25.30 21.35
CA THR A 88 19.34 26.71 21.42
C THR A 88 18.58 27.56 20.40
N THR A 89 18.39 27.06 19.17
CA THR A 89 17.78 27.84 18.09
C THR A 89 16.25 27.84 18.12
N ASN A 90 15.64 26.83 18.76
CA ASN A 90 14.20 26.54 18.72
C ASN A 90 13.63 26.49 17.28
N HIS A 91 14.48 26.11 16.32
CA HIS A 91 14.14 26.00 14.90
C HIS A 91 14.93 24.87 14.24
N ASP A 92 14.24 23.82 13.81
CA ASP A 92 14.84 22.57 13.34
C ASP A 92 15.68 22.71 12.06
N VAL A 93 15.19 23.40 11.01
CA VAL A 93 15.96 23.60 9.77
C VAL A 93 17.20 24.46 10.00
N LYS A 94 17.12 25.50 10.84
CA LYS A 94 18.30 26.31 11.19
C LYS A 94 19.37 25.50 11.92
N ALA A 95 18.95 24.52 12.74
CA ALA A 95 19.88 23.60 13.38
C ALA A 95 20.62 22.71 12.37
N VAL A 96 19.95 22.28 11.29
CA VAL A 96 20.59 21.56 10.17
C VAL A 96 21.64 22.43 9.48
N GLU A 97 21.32 23.69 9.17
CA GLU A 97 22.28 24.64 8.58
C GLU A 97 23.54 24.77 9.43
N TYR A 98 23.38 24.99 10.75
CA TYR A 98 24.51 25.10 11.67
C TYR A 98 25.31 23.81 11.81
N PHE A 99 24.63 22.66 11.78
CA PHE A 99 25.31 21.37 11.76
C PHE A 99 26.18 21.22 10.52
N ILE A 100 25.65 21.49 9.32
CA ILE A 100 26.40 21.41 8.06
C ILE A 100 27.60 22.36 8.10
N LYS A 101 27.40 23.63 8.48
CA LYS A 101 28.48 24.60 8.65
C LYS A 101 29.55 24.11 9.63
N SER A 102 29.16 23.42 10.71
CA SER A 102 30.11 22.87 11.67
C SER A 102 31.00 21.76 11.07
N LYS A 103 30.50 21.02 10.08
CA LYS A 103 31.22 19.94 9.39
C LYS A 103 32.21 20.47 8.34
N PHE A 104 32.14 21.74 7.98
CA PHE A 104 33.10 22.36 7.06
C PHE A 104 34.44 22.69 7.73
N LYS A 105 34.48 22.72 9.07
CA LYS A 105 35.67 23.09 9.84
C LYS A 105 36.90 22.26 9.43
N GLY A 106 37.98 22.95 9.08
CA GLY A 106 39.23 22.34 8.62
C GLY A 106 39.29 22.11 7.10
N ASN A 107 38.24 22.44 6.35
CA ASN A 107 38.24 22.48 4.90
C ASN A 107 38.07 23.94 4.44
N ALA A 108 39.18 24.60 4.09
CA ALA A 108 39.20 26.02 3.73
C ALA A 108 38.29 26.37 2.53
N GLU A 109 38.11 25.44 1.59
CA GLU A 109 37.23 25.63 0.43
C GLU A 109 35.76 25.66 0.85
N LEU A 110 35.33 24.72 1.70
CA LEU A 110 33.95 24.68 2.20
C LEU A 110 33.67 25.79 3.23
N GLU A 111 34.65 26.15 4.06
CA GLU A 111 34.55 27.29 4.98
C GLU A 111 34.32 28.61 4.23
N ALA A 112 34.97 28.81 3.07
CA ALA A 112 34.81 30.02 2.28
C ALA A 112 33.39 30.19 1.70
N VAL A 113 32.64 29.09 1.55
CA VAL A 113 31.30 29.08 0.97
C VAL A 113 30.23 28.75 2.01
N SER A 114 30.55 28.76 3.31
CA SER A 114 29.64 28.31 4.36
C SER A 114 28.32 29.08 4.37
N GLU A 115 28.35 30.38 4.06
CA GLU A 115 27.16 31.23 4.02
C GLU A 115 26.26 30.99 2.80
N PHE A 116 26.66 30.12 1.87
CA PHE A 116 25.80 29.63 0.80
C PHE A 116 24.96 28.41 1.20
N VAL A 117 25.22 27.79 2.37
CA VAL A 117 24.30 26.79 2.93
C VAL A 117 22.96 27.46 3.21
N HIS A 118 21.86 26.84 2.77
CA HIS A 118 20.51 27.41 2.84
C HIS A 118 20.31 28.72 2.03
N PHE A 119 21.19 29.04 1.07
CA PHE A 119 21.11 30.30 0.33
C PHE A 119 19.77 30.46 -0.39
N ALA A 120 19.10 31.60 -0.12
CA ALA A 120 17.81 32.02 -0.65
C ALA A 120 16.61 31.07 -0.41
N CYS A 121 16.84 29.94 0.26
CA CYS A 121 15.81 28.98 0.65
C CYS A 121 14.88 29.53 1.73
N THR A 122 13.67 28.98 1.76
CA THR A 122 12.86 28.93 2.98
C THR A 122 12.89 27.54 3.58
N SER A 123 12.58 27.40 4.88
CA SER A 123 12.50 26.10 5.56
C SER A 123 11.64 25.07 4.81
N GLU A 124 10.58 25.53 4.14
CA GLU A 124 9.72 24.65 3.36
C GLU A 124 10.30 24.18 2.03
N ASP A 125 11.26 24.88 1.44
CA ASP A 125 11.99 24.33 0.29
C ASP A 125 12.73 23.05 0.70
N ILE A 126 13.29 23.03 1.91
CA ILE A 126 13.99 21.86 2.45
C ILE A 126 13.00 20.79 2.91
N ASN A 127 11.95 21.18 3.63
CA ASN A 127 10.96 20.24 4.18
C ASN A 127 10.21 19.48 3.08
N ASN A 128 9.67 20.17 2.07
CA ASN A 128 8.86 19.50 1.05
C ASN A 128 9.67 18.47 0.25
N LEU A 129 10.92 18.81 -0.09
CA LEU A 129 11.82 17.89 -0.80
C LEU A 129 12.20 16.71 0.09
N SER A 130 12.42 16.96 1.39
CA SER A 130 12.61 15.89 2.37
C SER A 130 11.40 14.96 2.42
N HIS A 131 10.18 15.50 2.49
CA HIS A 131 8.95 14.70 2.48
C HIS A 131 8.78 13.90 1.19
N GLY A 132 9.09 14.49 0.03
CA GLY A 132 9.11 13.79 -1.26
C GLY A 132 10.08 12.62 -1.26
N LEU A 133 11.32 12.81 -0.77
CA LEU A 133 12.32 11.75 -0.65
C LEU A 133 11.89 10.64 0.34
N MET A 134 11.33 11.02 1.49
CA MET A 134 10.81 10.07 2.49
C MET A 134 9.67 9.23 1.91
N LEU A 135 8.71 9.85 1.21
CA LEU A 135 7.62 9.15 0.55
C LEU A 135 8.11 8.28 -0.61
N LYS A 136 9.12 8.74 -1.36
CA LYS A 136 9.77 7.95 -2.42
C LYS A 136 10.41 6.69 -1.86
N GLY A 137 11.22 6.82 -0.81
CA GLY A 137 11.83 5.68 -0.12
C GLY A 137 10.79 4.74 0.46
N GLY A 138 9.80 5.28 1.19
CA GLY A 138 8.72 4.48 1.78
C GLY A 138 7.85 3.76 0.74
N ARG A 139 7.57 4.39 -0.41
CA ARG A 139 6.80 3.79 -1.50
C ARG A 139 7.61 2.73 -2.24
N ASP A 140 8.79 3.12 -2.76
CA ASP A 140 9.55 2.32 -3.71
C ASP A 140 10.28 1.16 -3.03
N GLN A 141 10.81 1.37 -1.82
CA GLN A 141 11.68 0.40 -1.14
C GLN A 141 10.96 -0.45 -0.09
N VAL A 142 9.79 0.00 0.40
CA VAL A 142 9.08 -0.68 1.50
C VAL A 142 7.69 -1.12 1.08
N LEU A 143 6.81 -0.19 0.69
CA LEU A 143 5.40 -0.48 0.42
C LEU A 143 5.19 -1.36 -0.83
N LEU A 144 5.76 -0.97 -1.98
CA LEU A 144 5.53 -1.68 -3.25
C LEU A 144 6.03 -3.13 -3.22
N PRO A 145 7.23 -3.45 -2.66
CA PRO A 145 7.67 -4.84 -2.51
C PRO A 145 6.70 -5.72 -1.70
N GLU A 146 6.15 -5.20 -0.60
CA GLU A 146 5.20 -5.94 0.23
C GLU A 146 3.84 -6.14 -0.49
N ILE A 147 3.38 -5.12 -1.22
CA ILE A 147 2.20 -5.23 -2.11
C ILE A 147 2.43 -6.33 -3.16
N ASP A 148 3.59 -6.32 -3.81
CA ASP A 148 3.94 -7.29 -4.85
C ASP A 148 4.02 -8.73 -4.26
N ALA A 149 4.54 -8.88 -3.04
CA ALA A 149 4.57 -10.16 -2.33
C ALA A 149 3.17 -10.71 -2.02
N ILE A 150 2.23 -9.85 -1.59
CA ILE A 150 0.83 -10.24 -1.35
C ILE A 150 0.17 -10.67 -2.67
N ILE A 151 0.29 -9.84 -3.72
CA ILE A 151 -0.28 -10.15 -5.04
C ILE A 151 0.26 -11.48 -5.56
N ALA A 152 1.57 -11.71 -5.47
CA ALA A 152 2.20 -12.94 -5.90
C ALA A 152 1.69 -14.16 -5.10
N SER A 153 1.54 -14.01 -3.79
CA SER A 153 1.03 -15.08 -2.92
C SER A 153 -0.41 -15.46 -3.25
N ILE A 154 -1.29 -14.47 -3.44
CA ILE A 154 -2.69 -14.71 -3.82
C ILE A 154 -2.79 -15.28 -5.24
N THR A 155 -1.99 -14.78 -6.18
CA THR A 155 -1.91 -15.29 -7.56
C THR A 155 -1.48 -16.76 -7.58
N THR A 156 -0.46 -17.12 -6.80
CA THR A 156 0.01 -18.50 -6.68
C THR A 156 -1.09 -19.43 -6.16
N LEU A 157 -1.87 -18.98 -5.16
CA LEU A 157 -3.02 -19.76 -4.68
C LEU A 157 -4.16 -19.81 -5.71
N ALA A 158 -4.37 -18.74 -6.48
CA ALA A 158 -5.35 -18.71 -7.55
C ALA A 158 -5.06 -19.77 -8.62
N GLU A 159 -3.81 -19.87 -9.07
CA GLU A 159 -3.35 -20.90 -10.01
C GLU A 159 -3.44 -22.30 -9.39
N LYS A 160 -2.93 -22.47 -8.15
CA LYS A 160 -2.92 -23.76 -7.46
C LYS A 160 -4.33 -24.34 -7.29
N TYR A 161 -5.32 -23.50 -7.02
CA TYR A 161 -6.70 -23.91 -6.76
C TYR A 161 -7.65 -23.56 -7.93
N ALA A 162 -7.12 -23.33 -9.13
CA ALA A 162 -7.88 -22.92 -10.30
C ALA A 162 -9.05 -23.87 -10.61
N ALA A 163 -8.84 -25.17 -10.45
CA ALA A 163 -9.81 -26.22 -10.74
C ALA A 163 -10.60 -26.73 -9.53
N VAL A 164 -10.41 -26.17 -8.33
CA VAL A 164 -11.11 -26.61 -7.10
C VAL A 164 -12.50 -25.98 -7.05
N PRO A 165 -13.60 -26.74 -7.26
CA PRO A 165 -14.94 -26.17 -7.29
C PRO A 165 -15.38 -25.70 -5.89
N MET A 166 -16.15 -24.62 -5.85
CA MET A 166 -16.66 -24.02 -4.62
C MET A 166 -18.09 -23.57 -4.81
N LEU A 167 -18.94 -23.82 -3.81
CA LEU A 167 -20.27 -23.26 -3.76
C LEU A 167 -20.18 -21.77 -3.44
N SER A 168 -20.66 -20.92 -4.34
CA SER A 168 -20.67 -19.47 -4.12
C SER A 168 -21.70 -19.08 -3.06
N ARG A 169 -21.47 -17.94 -2.39
CA ARG A 169 -22.43 -17.35 -1.46
C ARG A 169 -22.81 -15.95 -1.88
N THR A 170 -24.08 -15.73 -2.23
CA THR A 170 -24.63 -14.38 -2.51
C THR A 170 -25.66 -14.06 -1.44
N HIS A 171 -25.54 -12.90 -0.79
CA HIS A 171 -26.33 -12.57 0.42
C HIS A 171 -26.17 -13.63 1.53
N GLY A 172 -25.02 -14.31 1.57
CA GLY A 172 -24.75 -15.44 2.47
C GLY A 172 -25.46 -16.75 2.13
N GLN A 173 -26.28 -16.80 1.07
CA GLN A 173 -27.06 -17.97 0.64
C GLN A 173 -26.37 -18.76 -0.47
N THR A 174 -26.75 -20.03 -0.65
CA THR A 174 -26.25 -20.89 -1.72
C THR A 174 -26.51 -20.27 -3.09
N ALA A 175 -25.50 -20.29 -3.97
CA ALA A 175 -25.56 -19.66 -5.30
C ALA A 175 -24.73 -20.45 -6.31
N SER A 176 -24.82 -20.04 -7.58
CA SER A 176 -24.14 -20.69 -8.71
C SER A 176 -22.64 -20.89 -8.44
N PRO A 177 -22.12 -22.13 -8.57
CA PRO A 177 -20.74 -22.47 -8.20
C PRO A 177 -19.66 -21.68 -8.95
N THR A 178 -18.50 -21.58 -8.33
CA THR A 178 -17.26 -20.97 -8.83
C THR A 178 -16.09 -21.94 -8.58
N THR A 179 -14.85 -21.47 -8.70
CA THR A 179 -13.69 -22.18 -8.15
C THR A 179 -12.98 -21.32 -7.11
N VAL A 180 -12.33 -21.97 -6.15
CA VAL A 180 -11.52 -21.28 -5.13
C VAL A 180 -10.48 -20.38 -5.80
N GLY A 181 -9.80 -20.89 -6.83
CA GLY A 181 -8.80 -20.13 -7.55
C GLY A 181 -9.37 -18.91 -8.25
N LYS A 182 -10.61 -18.99 -8.77
CA LYS A 182 -11.28 -17.86 -9.41
C LYS A 182 -11.59 -16.72 -8.44
N GLU A 183 -12.02 -17.03 -7.22
CA GLU A 183 -12.28 -15.99 -6.22
C GLU A 183 -10.99 -15.30 -5.75
N LEU A 184 -9.88 -16.04 -5.65
CA LEU A 184 -8.56 -15.47 -5.38
C LEU A 184 -8.06 -14.59 -6.55
N ALA A 185 -8.30 -15.01 -7.80
CA ALA A 185 -7.94 -14.24 -8.99
C ALA A 185 -8.66 -12.88 -9.04
N ASN A 186 -9.93 -12.81 -8.59
CA ASN A 186 -10.68 -11.55 -8.49
C ASN A 186 -9.93 -10.53 -7.60
N VAL A 187 -9.45 -10.98 -6.45
CA VAL A 187 -8.72 -10.16 -5.48
C VAL A 187 -7.38 -9.73 -6.05
N ALA A 188 -6.59 -10.68 -6.58
CA ALA A 188 -5.29 -10.39 -7.18
C ALA A 188 -5.39 -9.33 -8.29
N TYR A 189 -6.38 -9.43 -9.17
CA TYR A 189 -6.59 -8.45 -10.24
C TYR A 189 -6.94 -7.05 -9.72
N ARG A 190 -7.82 -6.95 -8.71
CA ARG A 190 -8.15 -5.68 -8.05
C ARG A 190 -6.90 -5.03 -7.44
N MET A 191 -6.06 -5.84 -6.77
CA MET A 191 -4.81 -5.40 -6.16
C MET A 191 -3.78 -4.92 -7.19
N GLN A 192 -3.59 -5.65 -8.30
CA GLN A 192 -2.68 -5.25 -9.39
C GLN A 192 -3.04 -3.86 -9.96
N ARG A 193 -4.33 -3.57 -10.10
CA ARG A 193 -4.77 -2.22 -10.53
C ARG A 193 -4.33 -1.14 -9.56
N GLN A 194 -4.46 -1.38 -8.24
CA GLN A 194 -4.07 -0.38 -7.24
C GLN A 194 -2.55 -0.25 -7.12
N ARG A 195 -1.82 -1.37 -7.20
CA ARG A 195 -0.36 -1.38 -7.27
C ARG A 195 0.16 -0.47 -8.38
N ASN A 196 -0.37 -0.62 -9.60
CA ASN A 196 0.04 0.20 -10.74
C ASN A 196 -0.28 1.69 -10.53
N GLN A 197 -1.46 2.00 -9.97
CA GLN A 197 -1.84 3.38 -9.66
C GLN A 197 -0.92 4.00 -8.60
N ILE A 198 -0.63 3.29 -7.50
CA ILE A 198 0.28 3.73 -6.43
C ILE A 198 1.67 4.01 -6.99
N ALA A 199 2.22 3.07 -7.78
CA ALA A 199 3.53 3.22 -8.39
C ALA A 199 3.61 4.41 -9.36
N SER A 200 2.49 4.74 -10.02
CA SER A 200 2.42 5.84 -10.99
C SER A 200 2.19 7.22 -10.38
N VAL A 201 1.90 7.33 -9.08
CA VAL A 201 1.66 8.65 -8.47
C VAL A 201 2.93 9.50 -8.56
N PRO A 202 2.86 10.72 -9.12
CA PRO A 202 4.01 11.60 -9.17
C PRO A 202 4.37 12.05 -7.76
N LEU A 203 5.65 11.98 -7.38
CA LEU A 203 6.11 12.50 -6.09
C LEU A 203 6.69 13.89 -6.33
N LEU A 204 5.95 14.91 -5.88
CA LEU A 204 6.26 16.28 -6.22
C LEU A 204 7.25 16.92 -5.25
N GLY A 205 8.00 17.89 -5.78
CA GLY A 205 8.89 18.75 -5.01
C GLY A 205 8.95 20.16 -5.58
N LYS A 206 9.26 21.13 -4.73
CA LYS A 206 9.43 22.54 -5.11
C LYS A 206 10.65 23.15 -4.42
N ILE A 207 11.24 24.17 -5.03
CA ILE A 207 12.22 25.07 -4.41
C ILE A 207 12.07 26.45 -5.03
N ASN A 208 11.42 27.38 -4.32
CA ASN A 208 11.09 28.70 -4.89
C ASN A 208 10.99 29.82 -3.84
N GLY A 209 11.56 29.58 -2.66
CA GLY A 209 11.70 30.57 -1.61
C GLY A 209 10.41 30.86 -0.84
N ALA A 210 10.44 31.98 -0.11
CA ALA A 210 9.49 32.26 0.97
C ALA A 210 8.01 32.17 0.62
N VAL A 211 7.59 32.52 -0.61
CA VAL A 211 6.17 32.54 -1.00
C VAL A 211 5.93 32.08 -2.44
N GLY A 212 6.88 31.36 -3.04
CA GLY A 212 6.68 30.78 -4.38
C GLY A 212 7.25 31.57 -5.56
N ASN A 213 7.90 32.71 -5.34
CA ASN A 213 8.24 33.66 -6.41
C ASN A 213 9.73 34.00 -6.52
N TYR A 214 10.62 33.20 -5.92
CA TYR A 214 12.07 33.38 -6.02
C TYR A 214 12.59 34.76 -5.55
N ASN A 215 11.84 35.50 -4.71
CA ASN A 215 12.16 36.90 -4.38
C ASN A 215 13.59 37.10 -3.84
N ALA A 216 14.01 36.26 -2.89
CA ALA A 216 15.37 36.32 -2.34
C ALA A 216 16.43 35.99 -3.40
N HIS A 217 16.18 34.95 -4.20
CA HIS A 217 17.04 34.51 -5.27
C HIS A 217 17.28 35.63 -6.30
N LEU A 218 16.20 36.21 -6.84
CA LEU A 218 16.25 37.29 -7.83
C LEU A 218 16.79 38.61 -7.27
N SER A 219 16.69 38.84 -5.95
CA SER A 219 17.30 40.01 -5.33
C SER A 219 18.82 39.98 -5.31
N ALA A 220 19.40 38.78 -5.28
CA ALA A 220 20.84 38.58 -5.27
C ALA A 220 21.40 38.28 -6.68
N TYR A 221 20.68 37.48 -7.47
CA TYR A 221 21.06 37.08 -8.82
C TYR A 221 19.89 37.28 -9.79
N PRO A 222 19.67 38.51 -10.28
CA PRO A 222 18.53 38.82 -11.16
C PRO A 222 18.64 38.19 -12.55
N GLU A 223 19.86 37.86 -13.00
CA GLU A 223 20.15 37.31 -14.32
C GLU A 223 20.08 35.77 -14.38
N VAL A 224 19.96 35.09 -13.23
CA VAL A 224 19.87 33.63 -13.17
C VAL A 224 18.43 33.20 -13.43
N ASP A 225 18.24 32.24 -14.34
CA ASP A 225 16.96 31.56 -14.52
C ASP A 225 16.72 30.57 -13.38
N TRP A 226 16.22 31.10 -12.27
CA TRP A 226 15.92 30.32 -11.06
C TRP A 226 14.83 29.28 -11.26
N GLN A 227 13.93 29.48 -12.22
CA GLN A 227 12.87 28.53 -12.51
C GLN A 227 13.44 27.26 -13.16
N SER A 228 14.30 27.43 -14.18
CA SER A 228 15.01 26.31 -14.81
C SER A 228 15.98 25.61 -13.84
N ASN A 229 16.68 26.39 -13.00
CA ASN A 229 17.53 25.83 -11.95
C ASN A 229 16.74 25.02 -10.92
N ALA A 230 15.57 25.52 -10.48
CA ALA A 230 14.69 24.80 -9.55
C ALA A 230 14.17 23.49 -10.13
N ALA A 231 13.72 23.49 -11.39
CA ALA A 231 13.27 22.27 -12.07
C ALA A 231 14.40 21.23 -12.11
N SER A 232 15.57 21.63 -12.58
CA SER A 232 16.75 20.76 -12.67
C SER A 232 17.16 20.20 -11.31
N PHE A 233 17.12 21.04 -10.26
CA PHE A 233 17.46 20.62 -8.90
C PHE A 233 16.48 19.58 -8.36
N VAL A 234 15.16 19.84 -8.45
CA VAL A 234 14.15 18.89 -7.95
C VAL A 234 14.21 17.56 -8.70
N GLU A 235 14.37 17.61 -10.02
CA GLU A 235 14.49 16.41 -10.86
C GLU A 235 15.78 15.63 -10.58
N SER A 236 16.87 16.31 -10.21
CA SER A 236 18.12 15.65 -9.80
C SER A 236 17.98 14.81 -8.52
N LEU A 237 17.00 15.14 -7.67
CA LEU A 237 16.64 14.37 -6.47
C LEU A 237 15.72 13.17 -6.80
N GLY A 238 15.35 12.98 -8.07
CA GLY A 238 14.42 11.93 -8.50
C GLY A 238 12.97 12.21 -8.14
N LEU A 239 12.62 13.47 -7.91
CA LEU A 239 11.25 13.97 -7.70
C LEU A 239 10.76 14.68 -8.97
N GLN A 240 9.44 14.83 -9.10
CA GLN A 240 8.85 15.61 -10.18
C GLN A 240 8.63 17.06 -9.73
N TRP A 241 9.01 18.02 -10.56
CA TRP A 241 8.95 19.43 -10.18
C TRP A 241 7.52 19.99 -10.19
N ASN A 242 7.19 20.74 -9.13
CA ASN A 242 5.97 21.53 -9.04
C ASN A 242 6.29 23.03 -9.16
N PRO A 243 6.01 23.66 -10.33
CA PRO A 243 6.35 25.06 -10.58
C PRO A 243 5.50 26.08 -9.80
N TYR A 244 4.29 25.71 -9.37
CA TYR A 244 3.31 26.66 -8.83
C TYR A 244 2.94 26.29 -7.40
N THR A 245 3.59 26.94 -6.45
CA THR A 245 3.34 26.71 -5.03
C THR A 245 3.29 28.02 -4.28
N THR A 246 2.79 27.98 -3.05
CA THR A 246 2.97 29.09 -2.11
C THR A 246 4.29 28.87 -1.35
N GLN A 247 4.33 29.17 -0.05
CA GLN A 247 5.46 28.80 0.78
C GLN A 247 5.62 27.27 0.92
N ILE A 248 4.54 26.49 0.86
CA ILE A 248 4.53 25.02 0.93
C ILE A 248 4.28 24.40 -0.43
N GLU A 249 4.72 23.16 -0.63
CA GLU A 249 4.12 22.28 -1.64
C GLU A 249 2.67 21.97 -1.21
N PRO A 250 1.68 21.98 -2.13
CA PRO A 250 0.26 21.89 -1.78
C PRO A 250 -0.21 20.53 -1.22
N HIS A 251 0.63 19.51 -1.17
CA HIS A 251 0.36 18.18 -0.65
C HIS A 251 -0.70 17.36 -1.42
N ASP A 252 -1.13 17.82 -2.60
CA ASP A 252 -2.14 17.12 -3.42
C ASP A 252 -1.65 15.72 -3.82
N TYR A 253 -0.39 15.59 -4.24
CA TYR A 253 0.19 14.30 -4.61
C TYR A 253 0.26 13.33 -3.43
N MET A 254 0.36 13.84 -2.19
CA MET A 254 0.31 13.00 -1.00
C MET A 254 -1.08 12.43 -0.79
N ALA A 255 -2.13 13.23 -1.01
CA ALA A 255 -3.51 12.75 -0.99
C ALA A 255 -3.75 11.68 -2.06
N GLU A 256 -3.26 11.89 -3.29
CA GLU A 256 -3.33 10.90 -4.38
C GLU A 256 -2.65 9.58 -4.00
N LEU A 257 -1.46 9.65 -3.41
CA LEU A 257 -0.72 8.48 -2.93
C LEU A 257 -1.49 7.76 -1.81
N PHE A 258 -1.91 8.49 -0.77
CA PHE A 258 -2.58 7.93 0.39
C PHE A 258 -3.93 7.32 0.05
N ASP A 259 -4.69 7.93 -0.85
CA ASP A 259 -5.95 7.36 -1.35
C ASP A 259 -5.70 6.09 -2.19
N GLY A 260 -4.61 6.05 -2.97
CA GLY A 260 -4.17 4.83 -3.66
C GLY A 260 -3.90 3.68 -2.70
N ILE A 261 -3.16 3.97 -1.62
CA ILE A 261 -2.85 2.99 -0.56
C ILE A 261 -4.12 2.56 0.17
N ALA A 262 -5.00 3.51 0.52
CA ALA A 262 -6.24 3.21 1.22
C ALA A 262 -7.16 2.29 0.41
N ARG A 263 -7.24 2.47 -0.93
CA ARG A 263 -7.98 1.57 -1.82
C ARG A 263 -7.38 0.17 -1.88
N PHE A 264 -6.05 0.04 -1.91
CA PHE A 264 -5.38 -1.27 -1.79
C PHE A 264 -5.73 -1.94 -0.45
N ASN A 265 -5.61 -1.20 0.65
CA ASN A 265 -5.94 -1.68 1.99
C ASN A 265 -7.41 -2.13 2.10
N THR A 266 -8.35 -1.44 1.48
CA THR A 266 -9.76 -1.85 1.46
C THR A 266 -9.97 -3.18 0.72
N ILE A 267 -9.24 -3.42 -0.37
CA ILE A 267 -9.28 -4.72 -1.07
C ILE A 267 -8.68 -5.81 -0.21
N LEU A 268 -7.60 -5.53 0.52
CA LEU A 268 -6.99 -6.50 1.42
C LEU A 268 -7.89 -6.80 2.64
N LEU A 269 -8.58 -5.79 3.16
CA LEU A 269 -9.55 -5.95 4.25
C LEU A 269 -10.70 -6.86 3.83
N ASP A 270 -11.21 -6.68 2.61
CA ASP A 270 -12.23 -7.54 1.99
C ASP A 270 -11.74 -8.99 1.88
N PHE A 271 -10.50 -9.18 1.43
CA PHE A 271 -9.85 -10.50 1.39
C PHE A 271 -9.71 -11.14 2.78
N ASP A 272 -9.25 -10.40 3.79
CA ASP A 272 -9.12 -10.90 5.17
C ASP A 272 -10.46 -11.42 5.70
N ARG A 273 -11.56 -10.70 5.42
CA ARG A 273 -12.92 -11.08 5.81
C ARG A 273 -13.44 -12.31 5.06
N ASP A 274 -13.23 -12.37 3.75
CA ASP A 274 -13.64 -13.53 2.96
C ASP A 274 -12.90 -14.80 3.39
N VAL A 275 -11.58 -14.71 3.60
CA VAL A 275 -10.78 -15.84 4.09
C VAL A 275 -11.20 -16.25 5.50
N TRP A 276 -11.48 -15.30 6.39
CA TRP A 276 -12.07 -15.59 7.70
C TRP A 276 -13.39 -16.37 7.55
N GLY A 277 -14.25 -15.96 6.61
CA GLY A 277 -15.50 -16.64 6.28
C GLY A 277 -15.29 -18.07 5.76
N TYR A 278 -14.35 -18.26 4.84
CA TYR A 278 -14.00 -19.59 4.32
C TYR A 278 -13.41 -20.51 5.39
N ILE A 279 -12.62 -19.99 6.33
CA ILE A 279 -12.13 -20.75 7.49
C ILE A 279 -13.30 -21.13 8.41
N SER A 280 -14.24 -20.21 8.65
CA SER A 280 -15.44 -20.46 9.45
C SER A 280 -16.35 -21.54 8.84
N LEU A 281 -16.47 -21.58 7.51
CA LEU A 281 -17.17 -22.64 6.76
C LEU A 281 -16.38 -23.95 6.69
N GLY A 282 -15.13 -23.98 7.16
CA GLY A 282 -14.25 -25.14 7.11
C GLY A 282 -13.69 -25.46 5.73
N TYR A 283 -13.80 -24.54 4.77
CA TYR A 283 -13.21 -24.66 3.42
C TYR A 283 -11.68 -24.57 3.46
N PHE A 284 -11.15 -23.80 4.41
CA PHE A 284 -9.73 -23.81 4.75
C PHE A 284 -9.53 -24.29 6.18
N LYS A 285 -8.51 -25.13 6.36
CA LYS A 285 -7.88 -25.42 7.65
C LYS A 285 -6.65 -24.53 7.81
N GLN A 286 -6.16 -24.44 9.03
CA GLN A 286 -4.92 -23.76 9.34
C GLN A 286 -3.88 -24.77 9.80
N LYS A 287 -2.69 -24.72 9.18
CA LYS A 287 -1.54 -25.53 9.59
C LYS A 287 -1.11 -25.15 11.00
N ALA A 288 -1.17 -26.11 11.92
CA ALA A 288 -0.66 -25.92 13.27
C ALA A 288 0.88 -25.93 13.28
N ILE A 289 1.49 -24.98 13.98
CA ILE A 289 2.92 -24.97 14.28
C ILE A 289 3.09 -25.56 15.69
N ALA A 290 3.98 -26.55 15.84
CA ALA A 290 4.24 -27.17 17.12
C ALA A 290 4.66 -26.13 18.17
N GLY A 291 3.94 -26.08 19.30
CA GLY A 291 4.20 -25.14 20.40
C GLY A 291 3.33 -23.87 20.40
N GLU A 292 2.59 -23.56 19.33
CA GLU A 292 1.60 -22.46 19.35
C GLU A 292 0.33 -22.89 20.12
N VAL A 293 -0.14 -22.03 21.02
CA VAL A 293 -1.40 -22.23 21.76
C VAL A 293 -2.50 -21.44 21.08
N GLY A 294 -3.44 -22.12 20.43
CA GLY A 294 -4.54 -21.47 19.71
C GLY A 294 -5.67 -20.93 20.59
N SER A 295 -5.87 -21.49 21.80
CA SER A 295 -6.79 -20.98 22.82
C SER A 295 -6.34 -21.42 24.21
N SER A 296 -6.50 -20.55 25.21
CA SER A 296 -6.16 -20.83 26.61
C SER A 296 -7.05 -21.91 27.25
N THR A 297 -8.23 -22.20 26.68
CA THR A 297 -9.21 -23.15 27.24
C THR A 297 -9.64 -24.25 26.26
N MET A 298 -9.49 -24.06 24.95
CA MET A 298 -9.89 -25.03 23.92
C MET A 298 -8.68 -25.51 23.09
N PRO A 299 -8.02 -26.61 23.48
CA PRO A 299 -6.72 -27.02 22.90
C PRO A 299 -6.78 -27.41 21.41
N HIS A 300 -7.97 -27.65 20.85
CA HIS A 300 -8.17 -27.98 19.44
C HIS A 300 -8.45 -26.76 18.54
N LYS A 301 -8.61 -25.56 19.10
CA LYS A 301 -9.07 -24.37 18.37
C LYS A 301 -7.89 -23.68 17.67
N VAL A 302 -7.93 -23.62 16.34
CA VAL A 302 -6.98 -22.85 15.51
C VAL A 302 -7.70 -21.64 14.92
N ASN A 303 -7.36 -20.44 15.41
CA ASN A 303 -8.05 -19.19 15.10
C ASN A 303 -7.38 -18.43 13.95
N PRO A 304 -8.12 -17.76 13.06
CA PRO A 304 -7.56 -16.99 11.95
C PRO A 304 -6.96 -15.64 12.41
N ILE A 305 -6.17 -15.66 13.49
CA ILE A 305 -5.69 -14.45 14.19
C ILE A 305 -4.82 -13.54 13.32
N ASP A 306 -4.12 -14.12 12.35
CA ASP A 306 -3.24 -13.37 11.48
C ASP A 306 -4.09 -12.49 10.51
N PHE A 307 -5.21 -13.01 9.98
CA PHE A 307 -6.16 -12.22 9.17
C PHE A 307 -6.93 -11.20 10.02
N GLU A 308 -7.36 -11.56 11.24
CA GLU A 308 -8.03 -10.64 12.16
C GLU A 308 -7.12 -9.48 12.59
N ASN A 309 -5.83 -9.76 12.79
CA ASN A 309 -4.83 -8.74 13.09
C ASN A 309 -4.62 -7.80 11.88
N SER A 310 -4.57 -8.36 10.68
CA SER A 310 -4.49 -7.58 9.44
C SER A 310 -5.69 -6.64 9.30
N GLU A 311 -6.92 -7.18 9.37
CA GLU A 311 -8.16 -6.42 9.25
C GLU A 311 -8.19 -5.19 10.18
N GLY A 312 -7.86 -5.39 11.47
CA GLY A 312 -7.86 -4.31 12.45
C GLY A 312 -6.84 -3.20 12.14
N ASN A 313 -5.64 -3.58 11.71
CA ASN A 313 -4.59 -2.61 11.35
C ASN A 313 -4.90 -1.87 10.03
N LEU A 314 -5.53 -2.53 9.05
CA LEU A 314 -5.96 -1.86 7.81
C LEU A 314 -6.99 -0.76 8.09
N GLY A 315 -7.90 -0.99 9.04
CA GLY A 315 -8.83 0.05 9.50
C GLY A 315 -8.11 1.28 10.09
N LEU A 316 -7.10 1.06 10.94
CA LEU A 316 -6.29 2.14 11.52
C LEU A 316 -5.44 2.87 10.47
N ALA A 317 -4.84 2.12 9.53
CA ALA A 317 -4.08 2.69 8.42
C ALA A 317 -4.96 3.63 7.59
N ASN A 318 -6.16 3.17 7.21
CA ASN A 318 -7.08 3.96 6.39
C ASN A 318 -7.63 5.19 7.12
N ALA A 319 -7.85 5.11 8.44
CA ALA A 319 -8.23 6.27 9.23
C ALA A 319 -7.15 7.36 9.20
N MET A 320 -5.87 6.96 9.30
CA MET A 320 -4.74 7.88 9.20
C MET A 320 -4.59 8.46 7.80
N PHE A 321 -4.58 7.61 6.76
CA PHE A 321 -4.48 8.07 5.37
C PHE A 321 -5.62 8.99 4.98
N GLY A 322 -6.86 8.68 5.35
CA GLY A 322 -8.03 9.53 5.10
C GLY A 322 -7.92 10.89 5.78
N HIS A 323 -7.39 10.97 7.01
CA HIS A 323 -7.14 12.25 7.67
C HIS A 323 -6.07 13.06 6.94
N LEU A 324 -4.91 12.44 6.65
CA LEU A 324 -3.79 13.11 5.98
C LEU A 324 -4.21 13.65 4.61
N ALA A 325 -4.85 12.82 3.78
CA ALA A 325 -5.29 13.18 2.44
C ALA A 325 -6.29 14.36 2.45
N ALA A 326 -7.23 14.38 3.40
CA ALA A 326 -8.23 15.44 3.47
C ALA A 326 -7.71 16.73 4.10
N LYS A 327 -6.77 16.65 5.06
CA LYS A 327 -6.34 17.80 5.87
C LYS A 327 -5.10 18.51 5.34
N LEU A 328 -4.16 17.80 4.72
CA LEU A 328 -2.89 18.39 4.29
C LEU A 328 -3.07 19.46 3.19
N PRO A 329 -3.89 19.24 2.15
CA PRO A 329 -4.01 20.23 1.05
C PRO A 329 -4.71 21.54 1.41
N VAL A 330 -5.25 21.65 2.63
CA VAL A 330 -5.96 22.85 3.09
C VAL A 330 -5.06 23.64 4.04
N SER A 331 -4.54 24.77 3.55
CA SER A 331 -3.67 25.68 4.29
C SER A 331 -4.12 27.13 4.10
N ARG A 332 -4.19 27.92 5.18
CA ARG A 332 -4.70 29.31 5.11
C ARG A 332 -3.71 30.23 4.38
N TRP A 333 -4.23 30.99 3.40
CA TRP A 333 -3.46 31.95 2.59
C TRP A 333 -2.20 31.31 1.98
N GLN A 334 -1.02 31.94 2.10
CA GLN A 334 0.24 31.39 1.56
C GLN A 334 0.76 30.20 2.37
N ARG A 335 0.30 30.01 3.62
CA ARG A 335 0.30 28.77 4.41
C ARG A 335 -0.03 29.07 5.87
N ASP A 336 -0.57 28.09 6.58
CA ASP A 336 -0.42 27.96 8.03
C ASP A 336 0.53 26.80 8.38
N LEU A 337 0.82 26.61 9.68
CA LEU A 337 1.83 25.65 10.17
C LEU A 337 1.23 24.35 10.72
N THR A 338 -0.07 24.11 10.52
CA THR A 338 -0.74 22.92 11.05
C THR A 338 -0.30 21.63 10.35
N ASP A 339 0.15 21.73 9.10
CA ASP A 339 0.72 20.64 8.32
C ASP A 339 2.05 20.12 8.90
N SER A 340 2.89 21.00 9.46
CA SER A 340 4.22 20.64 9.98
C SER A 340 4.21 19.49 10.99
N THR A 341 3.28 19.50 11.95
CA THR A 341 3.16 18.40 12.92
C THR A 341 2.47 17.18 12.31
N VAL A 342 1.53 17.40 11.38
CA VAL A 342 0.77 16.33 10.72
C VAL A 342 1.66 15.51 9.79
N LEU A 343 2.59 16.14 9.07
CA LEU A 343 3.56 15.48 8.19
C LEU A 343 4.54 14.55 8.93
N ARG A 344 4.74 14.75 10.25
CA ARG A 344 5.49 13.80 11.10
C ARG A 344 4.75 12.47 11.30
N ASN A 345 3.51 12.35 10.82
CA ASN A 345 2.67 11.16 10.95
C ASN A 345 2.49 10.41 9.62
N MET A 346 3.18 10.79 8.53
CA MET A 346 3.13 10.04 7.26
C MET A 346 3.45 8.55 7.49
N GLY A 347 4.50 8.26 8.26
CA GLY A 347 4.91 6.89 8.58
C GLY A 347 3.92 6.10 9.45
N VAL A 348 2.96 6.74 10.12
CA VAL A 348 1.98 6.05 10.97
C VAL A 348 1.00 5.24 10.11
N GLY A 349 0.51 5.82 9.01
CA GLY A 349 -0.34 5.11 8.04
C GLY A 349 0.41 3.93 7.41
N PHE A 350 1.65 4.15 6.98
CA PHE A 350 2.52 3.09 6.45
C PHE A 350 2.77 2.00 7.50
N GLY A 351 3.03 2.38 8.75
CA GLY A 351 3.30 1.45 9.84
C GLY A 351 2.16 0.46 10.07
N TYR A 352 0.93 0.95 10.15
CA TYR A 352 -0.24 0.07 10.26
C TYR A 352 -0.45 -0.80 9.02
N SER A 353 -0.22 -0.27 7.81
CA SER A 353 -0.22 -1.08 6.58
C SER A 353 0.83 -2.20 6.62
N MET A 354 2.07 -1.94 7.02
CA MET A 354 3.13 -2.95 7.06
C MET A 354 2.83 -4.07 8.06
N ILE A 355 2.26 -3.72 9.22
CA ILE A 355 1.81 -4.71 10.21
C ILE A 355 0.74 -5.61 9.60
N ALA A 356 -0.25 -5.02 8.91
CA ALA A 356 -1.31 -5.78 8.27
C ALA A 356 -0.79 -6.70 7.15
N TYR A 357 0.11 -6.19 6.31
CA TYR A 357 0.66 -6.93 5.18
C TYR A 357 1.46 -8.14 5.65
N ALA A 358 2.31 -7.96 6.65
CA ALA A 358 3.05 -9.06 7.27
C ALA A 358 2.12 -10.11 7.91
N SER A 359 1.03 -9.67 8.56
CA SER A 359 0.03 -10.56 9.15
C SER A 359 -0.76 -11.32 8.07
N THR A 360 -1.20 -10.67 7.00
CA THR A 360 -1.83 -11.31 5.83
C THR A 360 -0.93 -12.41 5.26
N LEU A 361 0.33 -12.08 4.93
CA LEU A 361 1.27 -13.04 4.34
C LEU A 361 1.48 -14.26 5.24
N LYS A 362 1.57 -14.03 6.56
CA LYS A 362 1.65 -15.10 7.55
C LYS A 362 0.38 -15.95 7.56
N GLY A 363 -0.80 -15.33 7.51
CA GLY A 363 -2.08 -16.03 7.41
C GLY A 363 -2.17 -16.90 6.16
N ILE A 364 -1.82 -16.35 5.00
CA ILE A 364 -1.79 -17.05 3.71
C ILE A 364 -0.89 -18.29 3.78
N SER A 365 0.29 -18.18 4.40
CA SER A 365 1.25 -19.30 4.53
C SER A 365 0.71 -20.49 5.34
N LYS A 366 -0.35 -20.28 6.12
CA LYS A 366 -0.98 -21.30 6.96
C LYS A 366 -2.23 -21.93 6.34
N LEU A 367 -2.73 -21.42 5.21
CA LEU A 367 -3.95 -21.92 4.57
C LEU A 367 -3.73 -23.32 3.98
N GLU A 368 -4.59 -24.25 4.38
CA GLU A 368 -4.68 -25.59 3.81
C GLU A 368 -6.11 -25.84 3.30
N ILE A 369 -6.25 -26.11 2.01
CA ILE A 369 -7.57 -26.31 1.41
C ILE A 369 -8.23 -27.59 1.91
N ASN A 370 -9.54 -27.57 2.13
CA ASN A 370 -10.34 -28.71 2.54
C ASN A 370 -11.33 -29.10 1.44
N GLU A 371 -10.82 -29.76 0.39
CA GLU A 371 -11.62 -30.19 -0.76
C GLU A 371 -12.79 -31.10 -0.37
N GLN A 372 -12.67 -31.87 0.72
CA GLN A 372 -13.76 -32.69 1.23
C GLN A 372 -14.95 -31.85 1.71
N ALA A 373 -14.71 -30.76 2.44
CA ALA A 373 -15.78 -29.88 2.90
C ALA A 373 -16.43 -29.13 1.73
N LEU A 374 -15.63 -28.64 0.79
CA LEU A 374 -16.10 -28.00 -0.45
C LEU A 374 -16.99 -28.94 -1.27
N GLY A 375 -16.51 -30.16 -1.51
CA GLY A 375 -17.26 -31.18 -2.24
C GLY A 375 -18.56 -31.58 -1.53
N ALA A 376 -18.54 -31.70 -0.20
CA ALA A 376 -19.74 -31.99 0.58
C ALA A 376 -20.79 -30.86 0.48
N ASP A 377 -20.36 -29.59 0.56
CA ASP A 377 -21.28 -28.45 0.46
C ASP A 377 -21.94 -28.36 -0.93
N LEU A 378 -21.15 -28.59 -1.98
CA LEU A 378 -21.67 -28.69 -3.36
C LEU A 378 -22.64 -29.85 -3.54
N ASN A 379 -22.31 -31.04 -3.02
CA ASN A 379 -23.15 -32.23 -3.15
C ASN A 379 -24.48 -32.12 -2.39
N ASN A 380 -24.56 -31.25 -1.38
CA ASN A 380 -25.77 -30.98 -0.62
C ASN A 380 -26.62 -29.85 -1.21
N SER A 381 -26.15 -29.17 -2.26
CA SER A 381 -26.76 -27.95 -2.79
C SER A 381 -27.19 -28.11 -4.24
N TRP A 382 -27.99 -29.14 -4.54
CA TRP A 382 -28.44 -29.43 -5.92
C TRP A 382 -29.39 -28.38 -6.48
N GLU A 383 -30.00 -27.54 -5.65
CA GLU A 383 -30.89 -26.45 -6.07
C GLU A 383 -30.21 -25.46 -7.03
N VAL A 384 -28.87 -25.33 -6.99
CA VAL A 384 -28.11 -24.47 -7.91
C VAL A 384 -28.21 -24.94 -9.37
N MET A 385 -28.55 -26.21 -9.60
CA MET A 385 -28.77 -26.76 -10.95
C MET A 385 -30.06 -26.23 -11.59
N ALA A 386 -30.92 -25.52 -10.85
CA ALA A 386 -32.11 -24.89 -11.42
C ALA A 386 -31.76 -23.86 -12.49
N GLU A 387 -30.68 -23.09 -12.31
CA GLU A 387 -30.26 -22.04 -13.26
C GLU A 387 -29.89 -22.59 -14.67
N PRO A 388 -29.00 -23.59 -14.81
CA PRO A 388 -28.66 -24.14 -16.13
C PRO A 388 -29.85 -24.85 -16.77
N ILE A 389 -30.67 -25.57 -15.99
CA ILE A 389 -31.89 -26.21 -16.50
C ILE A 389 -32.86 -25.16 -17.07
N GLN A 390 -33.12 -24.10 -16.30
CA GLN A 390 -33.98 -22.99 -16.73
C GLN A 390 -33.49 -22.36 -18.02
N THR A 391 -32.18 -22.15 -18.12
CA THR A 391 -31.54 -21.51 -19.27
C THR A 391 -31.66 -22.38 -20.52
N VAL A 392 -31.47 -23.69 -20.39
CA VAL A 392 -31.66 -24.64 -21.50
C VAL A 392 -33.14 -24.75 -21.90
N MET A 393 -34.07 -24.74 -20.95
CA MET A 393 -35.51 -24.67 -21.23
C MET A 393 -35.86 -23.42 -22.04
N ARG A 394 -35.30 -22.25 -21.69
CA ARG A 394 -35.48 -21.01 -22.45
C ARG A 394 -34.91 -21.12 -23.87
N ARG A 395 -33.74 -21.73 -24.04
CA ARG A 395 -33.13 -21.96 -25.36
C ARG A 395 -34.07 -22.75 -26.30
N TYR A 396 -34.87 -23.67 -25.76
CA TYR A 396 -35.84 -24.47 -26.51
C TYR A 396 -37.29 -23.96 -26.40
N ALA A 397 -37.47 -22.71 -25.97
CA ALA A 397 -38.78 -22.04 -25.89
C ALA A 397 -39.84 -22.78 -25.05
N ILE A 398 -39.44 -23.49 -24.00
CA ILE A 398 -40.37 -24.11 -23.05
C ILE A 398 -41.07 -23.00 -22.24
N GLU A 399 -42.39 -22.92 -22.36
CA GLU A 399 -43.20 -21.95 -21.60
C GLU A 399 -43.14 -22.20 -20.09
N GLY A 400 -43.14 -21.10 -19.32
CA GLY A 400 -43.18 -21.14 -17.86
C GLY A 400 -41.94 -21.75 -17.20
N ALA A 401 -40.76 -21.67 -17.83
CA ALA A 401 -39.56 -22.37 -17.35
C ALA A 401 -39.14 -22.00 -15.91
N TYR A 402 -39.28 -20.73 -15.55
CA TYR A 402 -38.98 -20.27 -14.20
C TYR A 402 -40.02 -20.77 -13.19
N GLU A 403 -41.30 -20.69 -13.54
CA GLU A 403 -42.42 -21.11 -12.71
C GLU A 403 -42.36 -22.61 -12.41
N LYS A 404 -42.09 -23.43 -13.44
CA LYS A 404 -41.91 -24.89 -13.32
C LYS A 404 -40.78 -25.27 -12.35
N LEU A 405 -39.65 -24.57 -12.41
CA LEU A 405 -38.54 -24.80 -11.48
C LEU A 405 -38.80 -24.25 -10.08
N LYS A 406 -39.46 -23.10 -9.98
CA LYS A 406 -39.88 -22.54 -8.69
C LYS A 406 -40.83 -23.49 -7.97
N GLU A 407 -41.78 -24.11 -8.68
CA GLU A 407 -42.67 -25.14 -8.12
C GLU A 407 -41.91 -26.38 -7.66
N LEU A 408 -40.93 -26.86 -8.45
CA LEU A 408 -40.06 -27.99 -8.07
C LEU A 408 -39.27 -27.71 -6.78
N THR A 409 -38.66 -26.53 -6.68
CA THR A 409 -37.79 -26.14 -5.55
C THR A 409 -38.56 -25.77 -4.26
N ARG A 410 -39.88 -25.59 -4.31
CA ARG A 410 -40.65 -25.08 -3.16
C ARG A 410 -41.17 -26.23 -2.29
N GLY A 411 -40.60 -26.37 -1.10
CA GLY A 411 -41.10 -27.29 -0.06
C GLY A 411 -40.59 -28.72 -0.15
N GLN A 412 -39.61 -29.01 -1.03
CA GLN A 412 -38.94 -30.31 -1.12
C GLN A 412 -37.42 -30.14 -0.99
N SER A 413 -36.75 -31.13 -0.40
CA SER A 413 -35.28 -31.20 -0.44
C SER A 413 -34.86 -31.58 -1.85
N ILE A 414 -34.11 -30.69 -2.50
CA ILE A 414 -33.64 -30.89 -3.85
C ILE A 414 -32.35 -31.70 -3.82
N ASN A 415 -32.38 -32.87 -4.47
CA ASN A 415 -31.23 -33.75 -4.60
C ASN A 415 -31.03 -34.12 -6.08
N GLN A 416 -29.97 -34.89 -6.34
CA GLN A 416 -29.62 -35.35 -7.68
C GLN A 416 -30.79 -36.02 -8.41
N GLN A 417 -31.49 -36.95 -7.76
CA GLN A 417 -32.55 -37.72 -8.38
C GLN A 417 -33.72 -36.82 -8.80
N VAL A 418 -34.13 -35.91 -7.92
CA VAL A 418 -35.20 -34.94 -8.20
C VAL A 418 -34.88 -34.09 -9.43
N MET A 419 -33.63 -33.61 -9.54
CA MET A 419 -33.20 -32.84 -10.71
C MET A 419 -33.17 -33.69 -11.99
N GLN A 420 -32.69 -34.94 -11.91
CA GLN A 420 -32.61 -35.83 -13.06
C GLN A 420 -34.00 -36.25 -13.58
N ASP A 421 -34.94 -36.51 -12.67
CA ASP A 421 -36.33 -36.84 -13.01
C ASP A 421 -37.03 -35.65 -13.67
N PHE A 422 -36.80 -34.43 -13.15
CA PHE A 422 -37.30 -33.21 -13.78
C PHE A 422 -36.75 -33.03 -15.20
N VAL A 423 -35.44 -33.19 -15.40
CA VAL A 423 -34.82 -33.09 -16.74
C VAL A 423 -35.37 -34.15 -17.70
N GLU A 424 -35.66 -35.37 -17.22
CA GLU A 424 -36.27 -36.40 -18.07
C GLU A 424 -37.68 -36.01 -18.54
N SER A 425 -38.45 -35.32 -17.70
CA SER A 425 -39.81 -34.86 -18.04
C SER A 425 -39.85 -33.72 -19.08
N LEU A 426 -38.73 -33.06 -19.37
CA LEU A 426 -38.69 -31.93 -20.29
C LEU A 426 -38.88 -32.36 -21.76
N GLU A 427 -39.62 -31.56 -22.53
CA GLU A 427 -39.77 -31.74 -23.98
C GLU A 427 -38.63 -31.04 -24.75
N ILE A 428 -37.39 -31.46 -24.49
CA ILE A 428 -36.17 -30.94 -25.15
C ILE A 428 -35.41 -32.08 -25.86
N PRO A 429 -34.54 -31.76 -26.84
CA PRO A 429 -33.73 -32.76 -27.54
C PRO A 429 -32.93 -33.70 -26.61
N ALA A 430 -32.75 -34.95 -27.02
CA ALA A 430 -32.13 -35.98 -26.20
C ALA A 430 -30.67 -35.66 -25.82
N ASP A 431 -29.93 -35.01 -26.71
CA ASP A 431 -28.57 -34.52 -26.44
C ASP A 431 -28.56 -33.42 -25.37
N ALA A 432 -29.55 -32.52 -25.38
CA ALA A 432 -29.71 -31.50 -24.34
C ALA A 432 -30.06 -32.11 -22.97
N LYS A 433 -30.94 -33.12 -22.93
CA LYS A 433 -31.21 -33.88 -21.70
C LYS A 433 -29.96 -34.57 -21.18
N ALA A 434 -29.23 -35.26 -22.06
CA ALA A 434 -28.01 -35.97 -21.71
C ALA A 434 -26.95 -35.01 -21.15
N HIS A 435 -26.80 -33.82 -21.76
CA HIS A 435 -25.91 -32.78 -21.27
C HIS A 435 -26.30 -32.31 -19.87
N LEU A 436 -27.56 -31.92 -19.64
CA LEU A 436 -28.04 -31.49 -18.33
C LEU A 436 -27.89 -32.57 -17.25
N LYS A 437 -28.17 -33.84 -17.58
CA LYS A 437 -28.03 -34.98 -16.66
C LYS A 437 -26.58 -35.30 -16.30
N ALA A 438 -25.63 -34.96 -17.16
CA ALA A 438 -24.20 -35.12 -16.89
C ALA A 438 -23.65 -34.01 -15.98
N MET A 439 -24.35 -32.87 -15.85
CA MET A 439 -23.92 -31.79 -14.98
C MET A 439 -24.19 -32.10 -13.50
N THR A 440 -23.22 -31.73 -12.67
CA THR A 440 -23.30 -31.68 -11.21
C THR A 440 -22.99 -30.26 -10.72
N PRO A 441 -23.35 -29.90 -9.48
CA PRO A 441 -22.92 -28.63 -8.89
C PRO A 441 -21.40 -28.40 -9.01
N ALA A 442 -20.58 -29.44 -8.78
CA ALA A 442 -19.12 -29.33 -8.89
C ALA A 442 -18.61 -29.08 -10.33
N SER A 443 -19.34 -29.56 -11.35
CA SER A 443 -18.99 -29.31 -12.76
C SER A 443 -19.59 -28.01 -13.32
N TYR A 444 -20.59 -27.43 -12.66
CA TYR A 444 -21.27 -26.21 -13.09
C TYR A 444 -20.50 -24.95 -12.67
N ILE A 445 -19.26 -24.85 -13.13
CA ILE A 445 -18.30 -23.79 -12.78
C ILE A 445 -17.99 -22.85 -13.95
N GLY A 446 -18.74 -22.97 -15.06
CA GLY A 446 -18.56 -22.15 -16.25
C GLY A 446 -17.11 -22.16 -16.76
N ASN A 447 -16.53 -20.98 -16.95
CA ASN A 447 -15.12 -20.79 -17.34
C ASN A 447 -14.22 -20.36 -16.17
N ALA A 448 -14.60 -20.63 -14.92
CA ALA A 448 -13.87 -20.20 -13.72
C ALA A 448 -12.40 -20.63 -13.73
N VAL A 449 -12.11 -21.86 -14.17
CA VAL A 449 -10.74 -22.39 -14.31
C VAL A 449 -9.91 -21.51 -15.25
N ALA A 450 -10.41 -21.27 -16.46
CA ALA A 450 -9.70 -20.45 -17.45
C ALA A 450 -9.51 -19.00 -16.98
N GLN A 451 -10.46 -18.44 -16.22
CA GLN A 451 -10.32 -17.12 -15.62
C GLN A 451 -9.26 -17.09 -14.52
N ALA A 452 -9.18 -18.14 -13.68
CA ALA A 452 -8.16 -18.26 -12.66
C ALA A 452 -6.76 -18.46 -13.27
N GLU A 453 -6.61 -19.28 -14.32
CA GLU A 453 -5.35 -19.50 -15.02
C GLU A 453 -4.88 -18.29 -15.86
N ALA A 454 -5.81 -17.39 -16.22
CA ALA A 454 -5.48 -16.19 -16.97
C ALA A 454 -4.84 -15.09 -16.10
N ILE A 455 -4.97 -15.16 -14.77
CA ILE A 455 -4.29 -14.21 -13.88
C ILE A 455 -2.79 -14.47 -13.93
N LYS A 456 -2.00 -13.43 -14.13
CA LYS A 456 -0.53 -13.54 -14.16
C LYS A 456 0.05 -12.58 -13.13
N THR A 457 1.17 -12.95 -12.55
CA THR A 457 1.99 -12.01 -11.78
C THR A 457 2.52 -10.95 -12.75
N THR A 458 2.20 -9.68 -12.52
CA THR A 458 2.82 -8.57 -13.25
C THR A 458 4.31 -8.59 -12.94
N LYS A 459 5.17 -8.68 -13.96
CA LYS A 459 6.62 -8.56 -13.80
C LYS A 459 7.03 -7.12 -13.57
#